data_AF-A0A8H5EJT3-F1
#
_entry.id   AF-A0A8H5EJT3-F1
#
_cell.length_a   1.000
_cell.length_b   1.000
_cell.length_c   1.000
_cell.angle_alpha   90.00
_cell.angle_beta   90.00
_cell.angle_gamma   90.00
#
_symmetry.space_group_name_H-M   'P 1'
#
loop_
_entity.id
_entity.type
_entity.pdbx_description
1 polymer ?
#
loop_
_entity_poly.entity_id
_entity_poly.type
_entity_poly.pdbx_seq_one_letter_code
_entity_poly.pdbx_strand_id
1 'polypeptide(L)'
;MEDTRENLNRWALVSSLYGPGTFWSWLIIVASVFISWAINPVTKRLDSITNDTIAALTLPVVAAADALYQLAKYDRPDRPRLLLSHSPEDIQLVAALEAPLAICEVYVVLAIFLHSAASRRYQWKRVGCVTLSTLLCFSPQLVIFFTYPDLPVSRSTFARPFLFNFVLALGFISGIMAIMTGVSIVRTVVVTMYRSAKPYSTEGQDSSKERRSGFEKWSNIFAAVLIASIISIVKYGFIGNTQYFAGRVLGYQTRIMRFTPKSNVSLTDLDQIVALAGGAFTFAFSGTSLFGETPLERAETRMWLRRMDLEIAQPVISWVRNDPDTADFYIGHRIPIPEARLAQKVTIQQYLNLLDEQLEGKKYLCGERFSAADVHFYSLTKGKTTGMAPWILHPGRKNVVRYFERMDAREASKKALEVFGARVEAQ
;
A
#
# COMPACT_ATOMS: atom_id res chain seq x y z
N MET A 1 -12.74 -36.27 45.84
CA MET A 1 -13.05 -36.16 44.41
C MET A 1 -12.71 -34.73 44.04
N GLU A 2 -11.45 -34.53 43.65
CA GLU A 2 -10.82 -33.25 43.34
C GLU A 2 -11.48 -32.70 42.06
N ASP A 3 -12.02 -31.48 42.12
CA ASP A 3 -12.80 -30.85 41.05
C ASP A 3 -11.87 -30.50 39.87
N THR A 4 -11.71 -31.43 38.93
CA THR A 4 -11.09 -31.26 37.61
C THR A 4 -11.94 -30.35 36.72
N ARG A 5 -12.21 -29.11 37.15
CA ARG A 5 -12.46 -28.01 36.22
C ARG A 5 -11.11 -27.49 35.76
N GLU A 6 -10.54 -28.17 34.77
CA GLU A 6 -9.42 -27.62 34.01
C GLU A 6 -9.72 -26.16 33.67
N ASN A 7 -8.80 -25.26 34.02
CA ASN A 7 -8.84 -23.84 33.62
C ASN A 7 -8.71 -23.76 32.10
N LEU A 8 -9.81 -23.98 31.39
CA LEU A 8 -9.89 -23.85 29.94
C LEU A 8 -9.47 -22.42 29.56
N ASN A 9 -8.38 -22.31 28.81
CA ASN A 9 -7.86 -21.03 28.39
C ASN A 9 -8.88 -20.37 27.45
N ARG A 10 -9.38 -19.19 27.85
CA ARG A 10 -10.44 -18.49 27.12
C ARG A 10 -10.11 -18.23 25.66
N TRP A 11 -8.83 -17.98 25.32
CA TRP A 11 -8.44 -17.60 23.96
C TRP A 11 -7.95 -18.77 23.11
N ALA A 12 -8.18 -20.01 23.54
CA ALA A 12 -7.67 -21.20 22.87
C ALA A 12 -8.13 -21.34 21.41
N LEU A 13 -9.34 -20.88 21.10
CA LEU A 13 -9.91 -20.95 19.75
C LEU A 13 -9.64 -19.70 18.89
N VAL A 14 -8.94 -18.70 19.42
CA VAL A 14 -8.62 -17.48 18.67
C VAL A 14 -7.52 -17.77 17.66
N SER A 15 -7.80 -17.55 16.37
CA SER A 15 -6.83 -17.74 15.29
C SER A 15 -5.62 -16.81 15.42
N SER A 16 -4.41 -17.31 15.11
CA SER A 16 -3.19 -16.50 15.08
C SER A 16 -3.19 -15.42 14.01
N LEU A 17 -4.10 -15.51 13.03
CA LEU A 17 -4.36 -14.45 12.05
C LEU A 17 -4.73 -13.12 12.73
N TYR A 18 -5.41 -13.17 13.88
CA TYR A 18 -5.78 -11.99 14.66
C TYR A 18 -4.78 -11.67 15.78
N GLY A 19 -3.60 -12.31 15.73
CA GLY A 19 -2.51 -12.06 16.65
C GLY A 19 -1.93 -10.64 16.54
N PRO A 20 -1.12 -10.24 17.54
CA PRO A 20 -0.63 -8.88 17.65
C PRO A 20 0.26 -8.46 16.47
N GLY A 21 1.11 -9.34 15.95
CA GLY A 21 2.01 -9.03 14.83
C GLY A 21 1.26 -8.75 13.54
N THR A 22 0.29 -9.61 13.20
CA THR A 22 -0.57 -9.42 12.02
C THR A 22 -1.43 -8.17 12.14
N PHE A 23 -2.00 -7.91 13.32
CA PHE A 23 -2.79 -6.70 13.56
C PHE A 23 -1.96 -5.42 13.35
N TRP A 24 -0.77 -5.35 13.94
CA TRP A 24 0.10 -4.18 13.80
C TRP A 24 0.64 -4.01 12.39
N SER A 25 0.99 -5.11 11.71
CA SER A 25 1.34 -5.10 10.29
C SER A 25 0.25 -4.49 9.43
N TRP A 26 -0.99 -4.92 9.64
CA TRP A 26 -2.14 -4.38 8.92
C TRP A 26 -2.37 -2.89 9.19
N LEU A 27 -2.23 -2.43 10.44
CA LEU A 27 -2.32 -1.00 10.75
C LEU A 27 -1.26 -0.16 10.03
N ILE A 28 -0.03 -0.67 9.94
CA ILE A 28 1.06 -0.03 9.19
C ILE A 28 0.72 0.07 7.70
N ILE A 29 0.15 -1.00 7.11
CA ILE A 29 -0.29 -1.01 5.71
C ILE A 29 -1.43 0.00 5.49
N VAL A 30 -2.43 0.06 6.37
CA VAL A 30 -3.52 1.06 6.29
C VAL A 30 -2.96 2.48 6.39
N ALA A 31 -2.00 2.73 7.29
CA ALA A 31 -1.35 4.02 7.42
C ALA A 31 -0.55 4.38 6.16
N SER A 32 0.16 3.43 5.56
CA SER A 32 0.86 3.60 4.28
C SER A 32 -0.10 4.04 3.17
N VAL A 33 -1.24 3.36 3.04
CA VAL A 33 -2.27 3.68 2.05
C VAL A 33 -2.86 5.07 2.30
N PHE A 34 -3.18 5.40 3.55
CA PHE A 34 -3.70 6.72 3.91
C PHE A 34 -2.71 7.84 3.58
N ILE A 35 -1.45 7.69 3.97
CA ILE A 35 -0.37 8.67 3.67
C ILE A 35 -0.20 8.83 2.17
N SER A 36 -0.18 7.71 1.44
CA SER A 36 -0.09 7.70 -0.02
C SER A 36 -1.27 8.45 -0.66
N TRP A 37 -2.49 8.32 -0.15
CA TRP A 37 -3.64 9.02 -0.72
C TRP A 37 -3.74 10.49 -0.27
N ALA A 38 -3.31 10.80 0.95
CA ALA A 38 -3.48 12.12 1.55
C ALA A 38 -2.35 13.09 1.18
N ILE A 39 -1.10 12.62 1.25
CA ILE A 39 0.12 13.44 1.22
C ILE A 39 0.81 13.32 -0.14
N ASN A 40 0.98 12.09 -0.66
CA ASN A 40 1.73 11.89 -1.89
C ASN A 40 1.00 12.54 -3.10
N PRO A 41 1.61 13.53 -3.76
CA PRO A 41 0.95 14.35 -4.78
C PRO A 41 0.52 13.56 -6.02
N VAL A 42 1.10 12.38 -6.24
CA VAL A 42 0.93 11.52 -7.42
C VAL A 42 -0.25 10.58 -7.22
N THR A 43 -0.19 9.76 -6.17
CA THR A 43 -1.24 8.82 -5.81
C THR A 43 -2.54 9.53 -5.46
N LYS A 44 -2.47 10.76 -4.95
CA LYS A 44 -3.65 11.63 -4.73
C LYS A 44 -4.43 11.98 -6.01
N ARG A 45 -3.83 11.84 -7.20
CA ARG A 45 -4.49 12.16 -8.50
C ARG A 45 -4.89 10.93 -9.30
N LEU A 46 -4.34 9.75 -9.02
CA LEU A 46 -4.61 8.50 -9.73
C LEU A 46 -5.69 7.69 -9.03
N ASP A 47 -6.74 7.28 -9.74
CA ASP A 47 -7.74 6.32 -9.23
C ASP A 47 -7.30 4.87 -9.47
N SER A 48 -6.15 4.51 -8.90
CA SER A 48 -5.60 3.15 -8.97
C SER A 48 -5.79 2.41 -7.65
N ILE A 49 -6.03 1.10 -7.76
CA ILE A 49 -5.97 0.14 -6.66
C ILE A 49 -4.57 -0.46 -6.68
N THR A 50 -3.76 -0.11 -5.69
CA THR A 50 -2.40 -0.67 -5.51
C THR A 50 -2.46 -1.98 -4.73
N ASN A 51 -1.38 -2.76 -4.79
CA ASN A 51 -1.25 -3.98 -3.99
C ASN A 51 -1.43 -3.67 -2.48
N ASP A 52 -0.87 -2.56 -2.01
CA ASP A 52 -1.03 -2.11 -0.62
C ASP A 52 -2.48 -1.78 -0.28
N THR A 53 -3.23 -1.20 -1.23
CA THR A 53 -4.68 -0.97 -1.07
C THR A 53 -5.43 -2.30 -0.92
N ILE A 54 -5.07 -3.31 -1.73
CA ILE A 54 -5.69 -4.63 -1.62
C ILE A 54 -5.39 -5.22 -0.24
N ALA A 55 -4.11 -5.24 0.16
CA ALA A 55 -3.68 -5.77 1.46
C ALA A 55 -4.36 -5.05 2.65
N ALA A 56 -4.51 -3.71 2.59
CA ALA A 56 -5.20 -2.93 3.62
C ALA A 56 -6.67 -3.34 3.80
N LEU A 57 -7.35 -3.70 2.70
CA LEU A 57 -8.78 -4.01 2.70
C LEU A 57 -9.08 -5.50 2.90
N THR A 58 -8.12 -6.39 2.60
CA THR A 58 -8.32 -7.84 2.70
C THR A 58 -8.56 -8.31 4.13
N LEU A 59 -7.73 -7.89 5.11
CA LEU A 59 -7.85 -8.41 6.48
C LEU A 59 -9.23 -8.09 7.11
N PRO A 60 -9.78 -6.87 7.01
CA PRO A 60 -11.13 -6.58 7.51
C PRO A 60 -12.25 -7.34 6.80
N VAL A 61 -12.13 -7.54 5.47
CA VAL A 61 -13.11 -8.31 4.71
C VAL A 61 -13.09 -9.79 5.13
N VAL A 62 -11.90 -10.37 5.30
CA VAL A 62 -11.73 -11.74 5.81
C VAL A 62 -12.27 -11.85 7.24
N ALA A 63 -11.99 -10.86 8.10
CA ALA A 63 -12.54 -10.81 9.45
C ALA A 63 -14.08 -10.77 9.46
N ALA A 64 -14.69 -9.95 8.60
CA ALA A 64 -16.14 -9.89 8.49
C ALA A 64 -16.75 -11.23 8.05
N ALA A 65 -16.15 -11.87 7.04
CA ALA A 65 -16.58 -13.18 6.56
C ALA A 65 -16.42 -14.27 7.64
N ASP A 66 -15.30 -14.27 8.37
CA ASP A 66 -15.06 -15.19 9.47
C ASP A 66 -16.07 -14.99 10.61
N ALA A 67 -16.34 -13.75 11.03
CA ALA A 67 -17.34 -13.47 12.06
C ALA A 67 -18.74 -13.96 11.65
N LEU A 68 -19.16 -13.72 10.40
CA LEU A 68 -20.43 -14.23 9.88
C LEU A 68 -20.47 -15.75 9.83
N TYR A 69 -19.38 -16.39 9.40
CA TYR A 69 -19.27 -17.85 9.38
C TYR A 69 -19.38 -18.44 10.78
N GLN A 70 -18.67 -17.88 11.76
CA GLN A 70 -18.72 -18.31 13.15
C GLN A 70 -20.13 -18.16 13.74
N LEU A 71 -20.80 -17.02 13.50
CA LEU A 71 -22.20 -16.81 13.93
C LEU A 71 -23.13 -17.85 13.30
N ALA A 72 -23.07 -18.03 11.98
CA ALA A 72 -23.92 -18.98 11.27
C ALA A 72 -23.69 -20.44 11.70
N LYS A 73 -22.45 -20.79 12.06
CA LYS A 73 -22.08 -22.15 12.45
C LYS A 73 -22.47 -22.49 13.89
N TYR A 74 -22.22 -21.58 14.82
CA TYR A 74 -22.25 -21.86 16.26
C TYR A 74 -23.47 -21.29 16.99
N ASP A 75 -24.11 -20.24 16.45
CA ASP A 75 -25.31 -19.62 17.01
C ASP A 75 -26.59 -20.13 16.31
N ARG A 76 -26.87 -21.42 16.53
CA ARG A 76 -28.01 -22.11 15.91
C ARG A 76 -29.32 -21.84 16.67
N PRO A 77 -30.48 -21.84 15.98
CA PRO A 77 -31.78 -21.64 16.62
C PRO A 77 -32.10 -22.62 17.76
N ASP A 78 -31.55 -23.83 17.68
CA ASP A 78 -31.81 -24.94 18.62
C ASP A 78 -30.93 -24.89 19.88
N ARG A 79 -29.97 -23.96 19.97
CA ARG A 79 -29.06 -23.81 21.11
C ARG A 79 -29.51 -22.65 22.01
N PRO A 80 -29.34 -22.73 23.34
CA PRO A 80 -29.42 -21.53 24.18
C PRO A 80 -28.51 -20.44 23.62
N ARG A 81 -29.04 -19.22 23.55
CA ARG A 81 -28.38 -18.01 23.01
C ARG A 81 -26.88 -17.97 23.33
N LEU A 82 -26.03 -18.22 22.33
CA LEU A 82 -24.59 -18.43 22.50
C LEU A 82 -23.93 -17.27 23.25
N LEU A 83 -24.31 -16.04 22.91
CA LEU A 83 -23.73 -14.81 23.45
C LEU A 83 -24.11 -14.51 24.92
N LEU A 84 -25.05 -15.28 25.47
CA LEU A 84 -25.52 -15.18 26.86
C LEU A 84 -25.12 -16.42 27.69
N SER A 85 -24.49 -17.41 27.06
CA SER A 85 -24.09 -18.63 27.74
C SER A 85 -22.79 -18.43 28.52
N HIS A 86 -22.74 -19.03 29.72
CA HIS A 86 -21.57 -19.04 30.60
C HIS A 86 -20.84 -20.39 30.61
N SER A 87 -21.15 -21.29 29.68
CA SER A 87 -20.40 -22.54 29.51
C SER A 87 -18.95 -22.25 29.09
N PRO A 88 -17.92 -22.90 29.68
CA PRO A 88 -16.52 -22.69 29.32
C PRO A 88 -16.23 -22.79 27.81
N GLU A 89 -16.87 -23.74 27.12
CA GLU A 89 -16.74 -23.92 25.67
C GLU A 89 -17.33 -22.75 24.87
N ASP A 90 -18.49 -22.25 25.32
CA ASP A 90 -19.19 -21.13 24.68
C ASP A 90 -18.38 -19.85 24.85
N ILE A 91 -17.71 -19.67 25.99
CA ILE A 91 -16.82 -18.54 26.24
C ILE A 91 -15.64 -18.56 25.26
N GLN A 92 -15.06 -19.73 24.95
CA GLN A 92 -13.98 -19.84 23.96
C GLN A 92 -14.46 -19.53 22.54
N LEU A 93 -15.66 -19.97 22.16
CA LEU A 93 -16.26 -19.64 20.87
C LEU A 93 -16.58 -18.14 20.75
N VAL A 94 -17.14 -17.54 21.81
CA VAL A 94 -17.39 -16.10 21.86
C VAL A 94 -16.08 -15.33 21.76
N ALA A 95 -15.00 -15.79 22.38
CA ALA A 95 -13.69 -15.19 22.25
C ALA A 95 -13.11 -15.28 20.82
N ALA A 96 -13.30 -16.41 20.14
CA ALA A 96 -12.92 -16.58 18.74
C ALA A 96 -13.71 -15.63 17.82
N LEU A 97 -14.95 -15.30 18.17
CA LEU A 97 -15.79 -14.31 17.49
C LEU A 97 -15.39 -12.86 17.83
N GLU A 98 -14.94 -12.58 19.06
CA GLU A 98 -14.48 -11.25 19.49
C GLU A 98 -13.34 -10.71 18.63
N ALA A 99 -12.41 -11.59 18.24
CA ALA A 99 -11.22 -11.20 17.50
C ALA A 99 -11.50 -10.59 16.11
N PRO A 100 -12.24 -11.25 15.20
CA PRO A 100 -12.63 -10.67 13.92
C PRO A 100 -13.56 -9.45 14.08
N LEU A 101 -14.49 -9.46 15.04
CA LEU A 101 -15.34 -8.30 15.33
C LEU A 101 -14.52 -7.06 15.72
N ALA A 102 -13.44 -7.24 16.48
CA ALA A 102 -12.54 -6.15 16.84
C ALA A 102 -11.82 -5.55 15.62
N ILE A 103 -11.37 -6.39 14.67
CA ILE A 103 -10.79 -5.91 13.40
C ILE A 103 -11.81 -5.08 12.61
N CYS A 104 -13.04 -5.59 12.46
CA CYS A 104 -14.11 -4.89 11.74
C CYS A 104 -14.40 -3.52 12.37
N GLU A 105 -14.48 -3.43 13.69
CA GLU A 105 -14.75 -2.19 14.42
C GLU A 105 -13.61 -1.17 14.24
N VAL A 106 -12.35 -1.60 14.37
CA VAL A 106 -11.18 -0.74 14.12
C VAL A 106 -11.17 -0.27 12.67
N TYR A 107 -11.42 -1.16 11.71
CA TYR A 107 -11.45 -0.81 10.30
C TYR A 107 -12.55 0.20 9.97
N VAL A 108 -13.77 0.05 10.52
CA VAL A 108 -14.87 0.99 10.28
C VAL A 108 -14.48 2.42 10.68
N VAL A 109 -13.72 2.60 11.77
CA VAL A 109 -13.20 3.91 12.15
C VAL A 109 -12.13 4.39 11.17
N LEU A 110 -11.18 3.53 10.79
CA LEU A 110 -10.13 3.86 9.81
C LEU A 110 -10.70 4.15 8.42
N ALA A 111 -11.82 3.53 8.06
CA ALA A 111 -12.50 3.70 6.78
C ALA A 111 -13.02 5.13 6.61
N ILE A 112 -13.42 5.82 7.68
CA ILE A 112 -13.78 7.25 7.61
C ILE A 112 -12.60 8.08 7.08
N PHE A 113 -11.38 7.79 7.56
CA PHE A 113 -10.17 8.48 7.11
C PHE A 113 -9.78 8.08 5.68
N LEU A 114 -9.84 6.79 5.35
CA LEU A 114 -9.55 6.31 3.99
C LEU A 114 -10.54 6.87 2.97
N HIS A 115 -11.84 6.88 3.30
CA HIS A 115 -12.89 7.43 2.47
C HIS A 115 -12.74 8.94 2.33
N SER A 116 -12.31 9.65 3.38
CA SER A 116 -11.96 11.07 3.31
C SER A 116 -10.86 11.32 2.29
N ALA A 117 -9.80 10.50 2.32
CA ALA A 117 -8.69 10.63 1.39
C ALA A 117 -9.12 10.28 -0.06
N ALA A 118 -9.92 9.24 -0.24
CA ALA A 118 -10.43 8.80 -1.55
C ALA A 118 -11.43 9.79 -2.19
N SER A 119 -12.33 10.40 -1.39
CA SER A 119 -13.37 11.32 -1.87
C SER A 119 -12.84 12.66 -2.40
N ARG A 120 -11.54 12.97 -2.23
CA ARG A 120 -10.99 14.29 -2.57
C ARG A 120 -10.93 14.60 -4.07
N ARG A 121 -10.88 13.61 -4.97
CA ARG A 121 -10.49 13.85 -6.39
C ARG A 121 -11.21 12.96 -7.43
N TYR A 122 -12.48 12.59 -7.24
CA TYR A 122 -13.26 11.76 -8.19
C TYR A 122 -12.70 10.33 -8.38
N GLN A 123 -12.16 9.73 -7.32
CA GLN A 123 -11.52 8.43 -7.36
C GLN A 123 -12.50 7.32 -7.00
N TRP A 124 -13.33 6.95 -7.97
CA TRP A 124 -14.46 6.05 -7.79
C TRP A 124 -14.09 4.62 -7.43
N LYS A 125 -12.97 4.11 -7.96
CA LYS A 125 -12.51 2.77 -7.60
C LYS A 125 -12.14 2.71 -6.13
N ARG A 126 -11.42 3.71 -5.64
CA ARG A 126 -11.04 3.79 -4.21
C ARG A 126 -12.24 3.97 -3.29
N VAL A 127 -13.12 4.91 -3.62
CA VAL A 127 -14.37 5.12 -2.87
C VAL A 127 -15.18 3.83 -2.84
N GLY A 128 -15.44 3.21 -4.00
CA GLY A 128 -16.19 1.97 -4.09
C GLY A 128 -15.58 0.82 -3.27
N CYS A 129 -14.26 0.62 -3.33
CA CYS A 129 -13.58 -0.42 -2.54
C CYS A 129 -13.68 -0.17 -1.03
N VAL A 130 -13.48 1.07 -0.58
CA VAL A 130 -13.59 1.43 0.85
C VAL A 130 -15.03 1.31 1.33
N THR A 131 -16.01 1.79 0.56
CA THR A 131 -17.44 1.65 0.90
C THR A 131 -17.84 0.18 0.97
N LEU A 132 -17.49 -0.65 -0.02
CA LEU A 132 -17.85 -2.07 -0.06
C LEU A 132 -17.27 -2.84 1.13
N SER A 133 -15.98 -2.67 1.40
CA SER A 133 -15.33 -3.31 2.56
C SER A 133 -15.90 -2.83 3.90
N THR A 134 -16.31 -1.56 3.98
CA THR A 134 -16.97 -1.02 5.19
C THR A 134 -18.35 -1.65 5.40
N LEU A 135 -19.15 -1.78 4.34
CA LEU A 135 -20.46 -2.44 4.40
C LEU A 135 -20.33 -3.90 4.85
N LEU A 136 -19.32 -4.61 4.34
CA LEU A 136 -19.02 -5.97 4.79
C LEU A 136 -18.66 -6.01 6.27
N CYS A 137 -17.83 -5.09 6.77
CA CYS A 137 -17.47 -5.03 8.20
C CYS A 137 -18.63 -4.65 9.13
N PHE A 138 -19.66 -3.95 8.63
CA PHE A 138 -20.88 -3.71 9.38
C PHE A 138 -21.79 -4.93 9.46
N SER A 139 -21.75 -5.82 8.47
CA SER A 139 -22.69 -6.94 8.38
C SER A 139 -22.75 -7.86 9.62
N PRO A 140 -21.63 -8.34 10.23
CA PRO A 140 -21.74 -9.16 11.45
C PRO A 140 -22.29 -8.37 12.64
N GLN A 141 -22.07 -7.05 12.71
CA GLN A 141 -22.60 -6.20 13.77
C GLN A 141 -24.13 -6.06 13.65
N LEU A 142 -24.63 -5.89 12.42
CA LEU A 142 -26.06 -5.83 12.16
C LEU A 142 -26.74 -7.17 12.44
N VAL A 143 -26.12 -8.30 12.06
CA VAL A 143 -26.64 -9.63 12.37
C VAL A 143 -26.80 -9.81 13.88
N ILE A 144 -25.76 -9.50 14.67
CA ILE A 144 -25.86 -9.59 16.14
C ILE A 144 -26.93 -8.63 16.68
N PHE A 145 -26.99 -7.41 16.18
CA PHE A 145 -27.98 -6.42 16.62
C PHE A 145 -29.43 -6.88 16.37
N PHE A 146 -29.73 -7.41 15.19
CA PHE A 146 -31.08 -7.87 14.85
C PHE A 146 -31.43 -9.21 15.53
N THR A 147 -30.47 -10.10 15.72
CA THR A 147 -30.69 -11.37 16.43
C THR A 147 -30.81 -11.15 17.95
N TYR A 148 -30.13 -10.13 18.49
CA TYR A 148 -30.08 -9.83 19.93
C TYR A 148 -30.39 -8.35 20.23
N PRO A 149 -31.64 -7.89 20.02
CA PRO A 149 -32.01 -6.48 20.14
C PRO A 149 -31.79 -5.89 21.55
N ASP A 150 -31.86 -6.72 22.60
CA ASP A 150 -31.68 -6.32 23.99
C ASP A 150 -30.44 -6.95 24.65
N LEU A 151 -29.35 -7.21 23.91
CA LEU A 151 -28.14 -7.82 24.49
C LEU A 151 -27.55 -6.90 25.57
N PRO A 152 -27.67 -7.20 26.87
CA PRO A 152 -27.20 -6.29 27.91
C PRO A 152 -25.69 -6.44 28.03
N VAL A 153 -24.95 -5.33 28.03
CA VAL A 153 -23.49 -5.34 28.20
C VAL A 153 -23.06 -6.09 29.46
N SER A 154 -23.86 -6.01 30.53
CA SER A 154 -23.60 -6.68 31.82
C SER A 154 -23.85 -8.19 31.82
N ARG A 155 -24.62 -8.71 30.85
CA ARG A 155 -24.97 -10.15 30.74
C ARG A 155 -24.34 -10.82 29.54
N SER A 156 -23.77 -10.07 28.60
CA SER A 156 -23.08 -10.64 27.45
C SER A 156 -21.78 -11.33 27.88
N THR A 157 -21.47 -12.44 27.24
CA THR A 157 -20.21 -13.18 27.48
C THR A 157 -18.98 -12.44 26.93
N PHE A 158 -19.18 -11.37 26.15
CA PHE A 158 -18.12 -10.57 25.58
C PHE A 158 -17.21 -9.92 26.63
N ALA A 159 -15.90 -9.90 26.39
CA ALA A 159 -14.92 -9.25 27.28
C ALA A 159 -15.02 -7.72 27.30
N ARG A 160 -15.69 -7.13 26.31
CA ARG A 160 -15.91 -5.69 26.16
C ARG A 160 -17.18 -5.41 25.35
N PRO A 161 -17.80 -4.23 25.47
CA PRO A 161 -18.84 -3.82 24.54
C PRO A 161 -18.25 -3.57 23.14
N PHE A 162 -19.09 -3.82 22.13
CA PHE A 162 -18.84 -3.57 20.70
C PHE A 162 -19.87 -2.59 20.14
N LEU A 163 -19.61 -2.07 18.93
CA LEU A 163 -20.44 -1.08 18.23
C LEU A 163 -21.95 -1.38 18.22
N PHE A 164 -22.37 -2.64 18.09
CA PHE A 164 -23.80 -3.01 18.08
C PHE A 164 -24.52 -2.75 19.42
N ASN A 165 -23.80 -2.59 20.54
CA ASN A 165 -24.38 -2.19 21.82
C ASN A 165 -24.69 -0.68 21.87
N PHE A 166 -24.16 0.09 20.91
CA PHE A 166 -24.26 1.54 20.85
C PHE A 166 -24.97 1.97 19.57
N VAL A 167 -26.29 1.72 19.48
CA VAL A 167 -27.12 1.97 18.28
C VAL A 167 -26.94 3.38 17.71
N LEU A 168 -26.87 4.40 18.58
CA LEU A 168 -26.64 5.78 18.15
C LEU A 168 -25.26 5.95 17.49
N ALA A 169 -24.22 5.30 18.01
CA ALA A 169 -22.88 5.35 17.42
C ALA A 169 -22.83 4.58 16.08
N LEU A 170 -23.45 3.41 16.02
CA LEU A 170 -23.59 2.61 14.80
C LEU A 170 -24.34 3.38 13.69
N GLY A 171 -25.47 4.00 14.02
CA GLY A 171 -26.25 4.85 13.12
C GLY A 171 -25.49 6.10 12.69
N PHE A 172 -24.74 6.72 13.61
CA PHE A 172 -23.94 7.90 13.31
C PHE A 172 -22.79 7.63 12.34
N ILE A 173 -22.02 6.55 12.56
CA ILE A 173 -20.91 6.20 11.68
C ILE A 173 -21.41 5.80 10.28
N SER A 174 -22.46 4.98 10.21
CA SER A 174 -23.08 4.62 8.93
C SER A 174 -23.66 5.85 8.21
N GLY A 175 -24.28 6.77 8.93
CA GLY A 175 -24.74 8.07 8.40
C GLY A 175 -23.60 8.93 7.85
N ILE A 176 -22.47 9.03 8.57
CA ILE A 176 -21.28 9.75 8.08
C ILE A 176 -20.79 9.16 6.76
N MET A 177 -20.63 7.84 6.69
CA MET A 177 -20.13 7.16 5.49
C MET A 177 -21.09 7.34 4.30
N ALA A 178 -22.41 7.28 4.55
CA ALA A 178 -23.43 7.56 3.55
C ALA A 178 -23.36 9.01 3.04
N ILE A 179 -23.21 9.99 3.94
CA ILE A 179 -23.04 11.41 3.57
C ILE A 179 -21.77 11.60 2.75
N MET A 180 -20.63 11.03 3.16
CA MET A 180 -19.36 11.15 2.44
C MET A 180 -19.45 10.53 1.04
N THR A 181 -20.12 9.39 0.90
CA THR A 181 -20.39 8.76 -0.39
C THR A 181 -21.32 9.63 -1.25
N GLY A 182 -22.42 10.12 -0.67
CA GLY A 182 -23.38 11.01 -1.33
C GLY A 182 -22.75 12.30 -1.84
N VAL A 183 -21.92 12.96 -1.02
CA VAL A 183 -21.16 14.15 -1.41
C VAL A 183 -20.22 13.83 -2.58
N SER A 184 -19.57 12.67 -2.57
CA SER A 184 -18.70 12.23 -3.68
C SER A 184 -19.50 12.01 -4.98
N ILE A 185 -20.70 11.45 -4.89
CA ILE A 185 -21.64 11.28 -6.02
C ILE A 185 -22.11 12.61 -6.56
N VAL A 186 -22.72 13.45 -5.73
CA VAL A 186 -23.22 14.77 -6.14
C VAL A 186 -22.12 15.58 -6.79
N ARG A 187 -20.93 15.61 -6.18
CA ARG A 187 -19.78 16.33 -6.72
C ARG A 187 -19.40 15.86 -8.12
N THR A 188 -19.42 14.55 -8.37
CA THR A 188 -19.15 13.97 -9.69
C THR A 188 -20.22 14.33 -10.69
N VAL A 189 -21.50 14.17 -10.34
CA VAL A 189 -22.62 14.52 -11.22
C VAL A 189 -22.54 16.00 -11.60
N VAL A 190 -22.36 16.90 -10.63
CA VAL A 190 -22.25 18.34 -10.87
C VAL A 190 -21.08 18.68 -11.78
N VAL A 191 -19.89 18.10 -11.57
CA VAL A 191 -18.73 18.37 -12.43
C VAL A 191 -18.87 17.77 -13.83
N THR A 192 -19.47 16.58 -13.96
CA THR A 192 -19.75 15.99 -15.27
C THR A 192 -20.80 16.79 -16.03
N MET A 193 -21.89 17.21 -15.38
CA MET A 193 -22.90 18.08 -15.98
C MET A 193 -22.31 19.43 -16.41
N TYR A 194 -21.48 20.04 -15.55
CA TYR A 194 -20.76 21.28 -15.89
C TYR A 194 -19.83 21.09 -17.10
N ARG A 195 -19.18 19.92 -17.22
CA ARG A 195 -18.34 19.58 -18.38
C ARG A 195 -19.17 19.39 -19.66
N SER A 196 -20.36 18.80 -19.57
CA SER A 196 -21.22 18.54 -20.72
C SER A 196 -22.03 19.76 -21.17
N ALA A 197 -22.27 20.74 -20.30
CA ALA A 197 -23.15 21.89 -20.57
C ALA A 197 -22.50 23.04 -21.38
N LYS A 198 -21.22 22.95 -21.78
CA LYS A 198 -20.56 24.04 -22.55
C LYS A 198 -19.98 23.55 -23.89
N PRO A 199 -20.43 24.08 -25.03
CA PRO A 199 -19.85 23.78 -26.34
C PRO A 199 -18.46 24.41 -26.50
N TYR A 200 -17.64 23.77 -27.32
CA TYR A 200 -16.26 24.16 -27.64
C TYR A 200 -16.26 25.46 -28.44
N SER A 201 -16.06 26.62 -27.80
CA SER A 201 -15.75 27.88 -28.48
C SER A 201 -14.30 28.29 -28.24
N THR A 202 -13.60 28.63 -29.32
CA THR A 202 -12.14 28.79 -29.39
C THR A 202 -11.62 30.10 -28.80
N GLU A 203 -12.47 31.12 -28.62
CA GLU A 203 -12.03 32.49 -28.28
C GLU A 203 -11.91 32.78 -26.76
N GLY A 204 -12.34 31.87 -25.89
CA GLY A 204 -12.35 32.08 -24.42
C GLY A 204 -11.41 31.16 -23.62
N GLN A 205 -10.36 30.62 -24.24
CA GLN A 205 -9.64 29.45 -23.71
C GLN A 205 -8.93 29.68 -22.36
N ASP A 206 -8.38 30.87 -22.10
CA ASP A 206 -7.65 31.14 -20.84
C ASP A 206 -8.58 31.52 -19.68
N SER A 207 -9.55 32.42 -19.89
CA SER A 207 -10.50 32.80 -18.84
C SER A 207 -11.42 31.64 -18.42
N SER A 208 -11.74 30.75 -19.35
CA SER A 208 -12.54 29.55 -19.08
C SER A 208 -11.74 28.47 -18.34
N LYS A 209 -10.45 28.26 -18.67
CA LYS A 209 -9.56 27.37 -17.91
C LYS A 209 -9.33 27.87 -16.49
N GLU A 210 -9.18 29.19 -16.30
CA GLU A 210 -8.96 29.80 -14.99
C GLU A 210 -10.22 29.71 -14.10
N ARG A 211 -11.41 30.01 -14.64
CA ARG A 211 -12.70 29.79 -13.93
C ARG A 211 -12.95 28.31 -13.62
N ARG A 212 -12.58 27.40 -14.53
CA ARG A 212 -12.69 25.93 -14.36
C ARG A 212 -11.79 25.42 -13.23
N SER A 213 -10.54 25.90 -13.17
CA SER A 213 -9.60 25.65 -12.06
C SER A 213 -10.15 26.18 -10.74
N GLY A 214 -10.73 27.38 -10.75
CA GLY A 214 -11.36 28.00 -9.58
C GLY A 214 -12.50 27.16 -9.00
N PHE A 215 -13.44 26.71 -9.84
CA PHE A 215 -14.58 25.89 -9.39
C PHE A 215 -14.14 24.55 -8.81
N GLU A 216 -13.21 23.85 -9.48
CA GLU A 216 -12.66 22.59 -8.96
C GLU A 216 -11.90 22.81 -7.63
N LYS A 217 -11.18 23.94 -7.48
CA LYS A 217 -10.50 24.32 -6.24
C LYS A 217 -11.49 24.58 -5.09
N TRP A 218 -12.56 25.32 -5.33
CA TRP A 218 -13.61 25.58 -4.32
C TRP A 218 -14.37 24.32 -3.92
N SER A 219 -14.72 23.45 -4.87
CA SER A 219 -15.33 22.15 -4.59
C SER A 219 -14.44 21.25 -3.73
N ASN A 220 -13.12 21.27 -3.96
CA ASN A 220 -12.14 20.57 -3.12
C ASN A 220 -12.10 21.12 -1.68
N ILE A 221 -12.11 22.45 -1.52
CA ILE A 221 -12.09 23.11 -0.22
C ILE A 221 -13.35 22.77 0.56
N PHE A 222 -14.52 22.87 -0.08
CA PHE A 222 -15.80 22.56 0.56
C PHE A 222 -15.88 21.11 1.04
N ALA A 223 -15.49 20.15 0.20
CA ALA A 223 -15.44 18.74 0.60
C ALA A 223 -14.43 18.51 1.75
N ALA A 224 -13.26 19.15 1.71
CA ALA A 224 -12.26 19.03 2.77
C ALA A 224 -12.75 19.62 4.10
N VAL A 225 -13.45 20.77 4.08
CA VAL A 225 -14.03 21.40 5.27
C VAL A 225 -15.16 20.54 5.84
N LEU A 226 -16.08 20.05 5.00
CA LEU A 226 -17.16 19.17 5.45
C LEU A 226 -16.61 17.91 6.13
N ILE A 227 -15.60 17.28 5.52
CA ILE A 227 -14.99 16.09 6.11
C ILE A 227 -14.18 16.43 7.36
N ALA A 228 -13.47 17.56 7.39
CA ALA A 228 -12.76 18.01 8.58
C ALA A 228 -13.74 18.33 9.73
N SER A 229 -14.90 18.91 9.44
CA SER A 229 -15.98 19.14 10.40
C SER A 229 -16.54 17.82 10.92
N ILE A 230 -16.75 16.83 10.06
CA ILE A 230 -17.15 15.46 10.47
C ILE A 230 -16.08 14.83 11.38
N ILE A 231 -14.80 14.89 10.99
CA ILE A 231 -13.69 14.39 11.82
C ILE A 231 -13.61 15.15 13.14
N SER A 232 -13.87 16.45 13.15
CA SER A 232 -13.91 17.29 14.35
C SER A 232 -15.09 16.92 15.24
N ILE A 233 -16.28 16.66 14.67
CA ILE A 233 -17.46 16.19 15.41
C ILE A 233 -17.21 14.79 15.99
N VAL A 234 -16.56 13.89 15.26
CA VAL A 234 -16.13 12.58 15.78
C VAL A 234 -15.08 12.77 16.89
N LYS A 235 -14.07 13.62 16.67
CA LYS A 235 -12.97 13.86 17.60
C LYS A 235 -13.42 14.60 18.88
N TYR A 236 -14.36 15.54 18.82
CA TYR A 236 -14.75 16.34 19.97
C TYR A 236 -16.12 15.92 20.53
N GLY A 237 -17.06 15.54 19.68
CA GLY A 237 -18.40 15.05 20.08
C GLY A 237 -18.39 13.60 20.56
N PHE A 238 -17.61 12.71 19.94
CA PHE A 238 -17.50 11.32 20.40
C PHE A 238 -16.47 11.18 21.51
N ILE A 239 -15.24 11.70 21.36
CA ILE A 239 -14.19 11.55 22.40
C ILE A 239 -14.56 12.34 23.66
N GLY A 240 -15.14 13.54 23.56
CA GLY A 240 -15.56 14.31 24.75
C GLY A 240 -16.68 13.62 25.55
N ASN A 241 -17.69 13.07 24.86
CA ASN A 241 -18.83 12.43 25.51
C ASN A 241 -18.54 10.97 25.93
N THR A 242 -17.67 10.26 25.19
CA THR A 242 -17.14 8.94 25.60
C THR A 242 -16.05 9.04 26.66
N GLN A 243 -15.25 10.11 26.76
CA GLN A 243 -14.34 10.30 27.89
C GLN A 243 -15.10 10.59 29.20
N TYR A 244 -16.21 11.32 29.12
CA TYR A 244 -17.07 11.59 30.28
C TYR A 244 -17.88 10.34 30.71
N PHE A 245 -18.40 9.57 29.74
CA PHE A 245 -19.13 8.32 29.98
C PHE A 245 -18.20 7.15 30.38
N ALA A 246 -17.07 6.96 29.67
CA ALA A 246 -16.06 5.97 30.03
C ALA A 246 -15.36 6.32 31.34
N GLY A 247 -15.16 7.61 31.65
CA GLY A 247 -14.58 8.03 32.93
C GLY A 247 -15.42 7.67 34.15
N ARG A 248 -16.75 7.65 34.03
CA ARG A 248 -17.66 7.27 35.14
C ARG A 248 -17.95 5.77 35.25
N VAL A 249 -17.84 5.01 34.16
CA VAL A 249 -18.19 3.58 34.13
C VAL A 249 -16.97 2.66 34.05
N LEU A 250 -15.83 3.14 33.51
CA LEU A 250 -14.65 2.35 33.20
C LEU A 250 -13.37 3.12 33.58
N GLY A 251 -12.88 2.91 34.81
CA GLY A 251 -11.68 3.53 35.36
C GLY A 251 -10.49 3.67 34.37
N TYR A 252 -9.85 4.83 34.46
CA TYR A 252 -8.79 5.31 33.58
C TYR A 252 -7.48 4.54 33.77
N GLN A 253 -7.04 3.82 32.73
CA GLN A 253 -5.62 3.55 32.46
C GLN A 253 -5.44 3.52 30.94
N THR A 254 -4.61 4.43 30.44
CA THR A 254 -4.21 4.59 29.03
C THR A 254 -3.57 3.32 28.50
N ARG A 255 -4.12 2.70 27.44
CA ARG A 255 -3.38 1.70 26.65
C ARG A 255 -4.04 1.50 25.29
N ILE A 256 -3.29 1.81 24.23
CA ILE A 256 -3.57 1.41 22.84
C ILE A 256 -3.82 -0.11 22.72
N MET A 257 -3.37 -0.90 23.70
CA MET A 257 -3.63 -2.34 23.86
C MET A 257 -5.11 -2.75 24.04
N ARG A 258 -6.07 -1.81 24.15
CA ARG A 258 -7.51 -2.16 24.17
C ARG A 258 -8.07 -2.48 22.77
N PHE A 259 -7.41 -2.07 21.70
CA PHE A 259 -7.90 -2.26 20.31
C PHE A 259 -7.34 -3.51 19.64
N THR A 260 -6.22 -4.05 20.13
CA THR A 260 -5.67 -5.31 19.65
C THR A 260 -6.59 -6.46 20.06
N PRO A 261 -6.99 -7.35 19.13
CA PRO A 261 -7.70 -8.57 19.50
C PRO A 261 -6.92 -9.34 20.57
N LYS A 262 -7.62 -9.79 21.61
CA LYS A 262 -7.00 -10.64 22.62
C LYS A 262 -6.84 -12.04 22.03
N SER A 263 -5.65 -12.61 22.15
CA SER A 263 -5.31 -13.95 21.70
C SER A 263 -4.29 -14.58 22.64
N ASN A 264 -4.06 -15.88 22.51
CA ASN A 264 -2.97 -16.59 23.19
C ASN A 264 -1.62 -16.49 22.46
N VAL A 265 -1.58 -15.75 21.36
CA VAL A 265 -0.40 -15.66 20.48
C VAL A 265 0.49 -14.51 20.94
N SER A 266 1.80 -14.77 21.02
CA SER A 266 2.79 -13.78 21.42
C SER A 266 3.33 -13.03 20.21
N LEU A 267 3.71 -11.77 20.39
CA LEU A 267 4.42 -11.01 19.34
C LEU A 267 5.77 -11.65 18.97
N THR A 268 6.34 -12.48 19.86
CA THR A 268 7.59 -13.20 19.64
C THR A 268 7.43 -14.45 18.77
N ASP A 269 6.21 -14.88 18.49
CA ASP A 269 5.96 -16.05 17.67
C ASP A 269 6.39 -15.75 16.22
N LEU A 270 6.93 -16.77 15.55
CA LEU A 270 7.58 -16.59 14.24
C LEU A 270 6.64 -15.98 13.20
N ASP A 271 5.40 -16.45 13.14
CA ASP A 271 4.37 -15.93 12.23
C ASP A 271 4.05 -14.46 12.51
N GLN A 272 4.03 -14.05 13.78
CA GLN A 272 3.77 -12.67 14.19
C GLN A 272 4.93 -11.72 13.89
N ILE A 273 6.18 -12.13 14.16
CA ILE A 273 7.36 -11.33 13.82
C ILE A 273 7.46 -11.15 12.30
N VAL A 274 7.28 -12.23 11.54
CA VAL A 274 7.33 -12.19 10.07
C VAL A 274 6.22 -11.29 9.51
N ALA A 275 4.99 -11.40 10.04
CA ALA A 275 3.90 -10.53 9.64
C ALA A 275 4.22 -9.06 9.89
N LEU A 276 4.73 -8.72 11.07
CA LEU A 276 5.09 -7.34 11.43
C LEU A 276 6.22 -6.79 10.54
N ALA A 277 7.27 -7.59 10.31
CA ALA A 277 8.37 -7.22 9.43
C ALA A 277 7.90 -6.94 7.99
N GLY A 278 6.97 -7.75 7.48
CA GLY A 278 6.34 -7.54 6.18
C GLY A 278 5.63 -6.18 6.08
N GLY A 279 4.84 -5.81 7.09
CA GLY A 279 4.14 -4.52 7.13
C GLY A 279 5.12 -3.33 7.17
N ALA A 280 6.18 -3.43 7.98
CA ALA A 280 7.22 -2.41 8.05
C ALA A 280 7.97 -2.26 6.72
N PHE A 281 8.25 -3.36 6.03
CA PHE A 281 8.87 -3.36 4.71
C PHE A 281 7.98 -2.65 3.68
N THR A 282 6.69 -3.00 3.60
CA THR A 282 5.73 -2.32 2.70
C THR A 282 5.70 -0.81 2.95
N PHE A 283 5.69 -0.38 4.21
CA PHE A 283 5.72 1.05 4.54
C PHE A 283 7.00 1.73 4.04
N ALA A 284 8.17 1.12 4.26
CA ALA A 284 9.46 1.69 3.88
C ALA A 284 9.62 1.89 2.36
N PHE A 285 9.03 1.00 1.55
CA PHE A 285 9.13 1.02 0.08
C PHE A 285 7.93 1.66 -0.62
N SER A 286 7.00 2.25 0.11
CA SER A 286 5.86 2.99 -0.44
C SER A 286 6.23 4.34 -1.12
N GLY A 287 7.51 4.74 -1.10
CA GLY A 287 8.02 6.01 -1.62
C GLY A 287 8.85 5.93 -2.92
N THR A 288 8.54 6.79 -3.89
CA THR A 288 9.21 7.06 -5.19
C THR A 288 9.26 5.93 -6.24
N SER A 289 8.54 6.13 -7.36
CA SER A 289 8.52 5.23 -8.51
C SER A 289 9.77 5.38 -9.38
N LEU A 290 10.57 4.31 -9.50
CA LEU A 290 11.71 4.27 -10.44
C LEU A 290 11.29 4.31 -11.92
N PHE A 291 10.03 3.99 -12.22
CA PHE A 291 9.51 4.03 -13.58
C PHE A 291 8.91 5.39 -13.96
N GLY A 292 8.81 6.33 -13.03
CA GLY A 292 8.13 7.60 -13.26
C GLY A 292 6.67 7.61 -12.78
N GLU A 293 6.16 8.82 -12.61
CA GLU A 293 4.92 9.15 -11.93
C GLU A 293 3.79 9.46 -12.91
N THR A 294 4.12 9.96 -14.11
CA THR A 294 3.19 10.22 -15.21
C THR A 294 3.27 9.15 -16.30
N PRO A 295 2.22 8.98 -17.14
CA PRO A 295 2.31 8.11 -18.32
C PRO A 295 3.48 8.47 -19.23
N LEU A 296 3.79 9.76 -19.38
CA LEU A 296 4.92 10.25 -20.17
C LEU A 296 6.26 9.83 -19.56
N GLU A 297 6.46 10.03 -18.25
CA GLU A 297 7.69 9.58 -17.57
C GLU A 297 7.85 8.06 -17.60
N ARG A 298 6.75 7.30 -17.55
CA ARG A 298 6.77 5.84 -17.71
C ARG A 298 7.15 5.42 -19.12
N ALA A 299 6.61 6.10 -20.14
CA ALA A 299 6.99 5.87 -21.52
C ALA A 299 8.46 6.22 -21.75
N GLU A 300 8.92 7.36 -21.22
CA GLU A 300 10.32 7.80 -21.29
C GLU A 300 11.25 6.78 -20.62
N THR A 301 10.92 6.32 -19.41
CA THR A 301 11.75 5.33 -18.70
C THR A 301 11.81 4.01 -19.46
N ARG A 302 10.69 3.54 -20.01
CA ARG A 302 10.64 2.30 -20.83
C ARG A 302 11.42 2.45 -22.14
N MET A 303 11.34 3.61 -22.78
CA MET A 303 12.13 3.93 -23.96
C MET A 303 13.62 3.84 -23.64
N TRP A 304 14.09 4.50 -22.57
CA TRP A 304 15.50 4.45 -22.18
C TRP A 304 15.96 3.07 -21.77
N LEU A 305 15.14 2.32 -21.01
CA LEU A 305 15.41 0.91 -20.71
C LEU A 305 15.68 0.12 -21.99
N ARG A 306 14.78 0.23 -22.98
CA ARG A 306 14.90 -0.54 -24.22
C ARG A 306 16.10 -0.11 -25.06
N ARG A 307 16.37 1.19 -25.16
CA ARG A 307 17.50 1.75 -25.91
C ARG A 307 18.84 1.33 -25.27
N MET A 308 18.99 1.46 -23.96
CA MET A 308 20.23 1.08 -23.28
C MET A 308 20.47 -0.43 -23.34
N ASP A 309 19.41 -1.23 -23.26
CA ASP A 309 19.51 -2.68 -23.36
C ASP A 309 19.93 -3.13 -24.77
N LEU A 310 19.18 -2.71 -25.80
CA LEU A 310 19.39 -3.17 -27.17
C LEU A 310 20.64 -2.60 -27.82
N GLU A 311 20.94 -1.33 -27.61
CA GLU A 311 21.98 -0.64 -28.38
C GLU A 311 23.36 -0.72 -27.72
N ILE A 312 23.42 -0.99 -26.41
CA ILE A 312 24.68 -0.99 -25.65
C ILE A 312 24.82 -2.23 -24.78
N ALA A 313 23.94 -2.46 -23.80
CA ALA A 313 24.18 -3.47 -22.77
C ALA A 313 24.25 -4.91 -23.36
N GLN A 314 23.26 -5.31 -24.16
CA GLN A 314 23.24 -6.63 -24.81
C GLN A 314 24.37 -6.77 -25.85
N PRO A 315 24.62 -5.78 -26.73
CA PRO A 315 25.77 -5.82 -27.63
C PRO A 315 27.11 -5.96 -26.91
N VAL A 316 27.35 -5.21 -25.83
CA VAL A 316 28.58 -5.33 -25.03
C VAL A 316 28.67 -6.72 -24.38
N ILE A 317 27.56 -7.24 -23.83
CA ILE A 317 27.51 -8.61 -23.30
C ILE A 317 27.90 -9.62 -24.39
N SER A 318 27.32 -9.50 -25.59
CA SER A 318 27.63 -10.39 -26.70
C SER A 318 29.09 -10.27 -27.14
N TRP A 319 29.62 -9.04 -27.19
CA TRP A 319 31.01 -8.75 -27.54
C TRP A 319 32.00 -9.38 -26.56
N VAL A 320 31.72 -9.29 -25.26
CA VAL A 320 32.52 -9.95 -24.20
C VAL A 320 32.45 -11.46 -24.35
N ARG A 321 31.26 -12.02 -24.55
CA ARG A 321 31.07 -13.47 -24.69
C ARG A 321 31.63 -14.06 -25.98
N ASN A 322 31.95 -13.23 -26.96
CA ASN A 322 32.60 -13.64 -28.20
C ASN A 322 34.13 -13.57 -28.10
N ASP A 323 34.67 -13.14 -26.96
CA ASP A 323 36.11 -13.11 -26.71
C ASP A 323 36.67 -14.53 -26.64
N PRO A 324 37.65 -14.91 -27.50
CA PRO A 324 38.29 -16.22 -27.44
C PRO A 324 38.81 -16.57 -26.04
N ASP A 325 39.33 -15.58 -25.32
CA ASP A 325 39.91 -15.77 -23.97
C ASP A 325 38.85 -16.13 -22.92
N THR A 326 37.55 -15.93 -23.23
CA THR A 326 36.43 -16.28 -22.35
C THR A 326 35.62 -17.46 -22.86
N ALA A 327 36.00 -18.07 -23.99
CA ALA A 327 35.23 -19.15 -24.64
C ALA A 327 35.01 -20.35 -23.71
N ASP A 328 36.02 -20.69 -22.90
CA ASP A 328 35.98 -21.80 -21.95
C ASP A 328 34.92 -21.63 -20.85
N PHE A 329 34.53 -20.39 -20.54
CA PHE A 329 33.44 -20.13 -19.59
C PHE A 329 32.06 -20.58 -20.13
N TYR A 330 31.92 -20.75 -21.45
CA TYR A 330 30.62 -20.99 -22.11
C TYR A 330 30.46 -22.39 -22.74
N ILE A 331 31.37 -23.32 -22.41
CA ILE A 331 31.37 -24.68 -22.96
C ILE A 331 29.99 -25.33 -22.81
N GLY A 332 29.42 -25.78 -23.94
CA GLY A 332 28.15 -26.52 -24.00
C GLY A 332 26.86 -25.70 -24.06
N HIS A 333 26.92 -24.37 -23.86
CA HIS A 333 25.71 -23.54 -23.80
C HIS A 333 25.69 -22.36 -24.78
N ARG A 334 26.82 -22.05 -25.44
CA ARG A 334 26.89 -20.99 -26.46
C ARG A 334 28.01 -21.29 -27.46
N ILE A 335 27.84 -20.81 -28.70
CA ILE A 335 28.88 -20.81 -29.73
C ILE A 335 29.42 -19.37 -29.82
N PRO A 336 30.66 -19.09 -29.34
CA PRO A 336 31.30 -17.78 -29.54
C PRO A 336 31.53 -17.50 -31.02
N ILE A 337 31.44 -16.23 -31.43
CA ILE A 337 31.72 -15.79 -32.81
C ILE A 337 32.77 -14.66 -32.76
N PRO A 338 34.07 -14.99 -32.63
CA PRO A 338 35.13 -13.99 -32.48
C PRO A 338 35.18 -12.97 -33.61
N GLU A 339 34.89 -13.39 -34.84
CA GLU A 339 34.93 -12.55 -36.05
C GLU A 339 33.90 -11.41 -35.98
N ALA A 340 32.79 -11.60 -35.25
CA ALA A 340 31.75 -10.60 -35.10
C ALA A 340 32.16 -9.43 -34.16
N ARG A 341 33.23 -9.61 -33.36
CA ARG A 341 33.60 -8.64 -32.31
C ARG A 341 33.96 -7.29 -32.86
N LEU A 342 34.64 -7.21 -34.02
CA LEU A 342 35.04 -5.94 -34.60
C LEU A 342 33.81 -5.10 -34.97
N ALA A 343 32.89 -5.69 -35.75
CA ALA A 343 31.66 -5.03 -36.15
C ALA A 343 30.81 -4.62 -34.94
N GLN A 344 30.64 -5.53 -33.96
CA GLN A 344 29.93 -5.24 -32.71
C GLN A 344 30.55 -4.05 -31.97
N LYS A 345 31.87 -4.01 -31.82
CA LYS A 345 32.56 -2.90 -31.14
C LYS A 345 32.30 -1.58 -31.85
N VAL A 346 32.37 -1.55 -33.18
CA VAL A 346 32.10 -0.33 -33.96
C VAL A 346 30.65 0.14 -33.78
N THR A 347 29.67 -0.77 -33.84
CA THR A 347 28.26 -0.44 -33.60
C THR A 347 28.03 0.11 -32.18
N ILE A 348 28.63 -0.53 -31.17
CA ILE A 348 28.53 -0.04 -29.79
C ILE A 348 29.14 1.35 -29.66
N GLN A 349 30.30 1.59 -30.29
CA GLN A 349 30.98 2.89 -30.27
C GLN A 349 30.11 3.98 -30.90
N GLN A 350 29.42 3.69 -32.00
CA GLN A 350 28.46 4.62 -32.61
C GLN A 350 27.35 5.01 -31.64
N TYR A 351 26.75 4.03 -30.96
CA TYR A 351 25.70 4.33 -29.97
C TYR A 351 26.20 5.01 -28.72
N LEU A 352 27.42 4.71 -28.26
CA LEU A 352 28.05 5.43 -27.16
C LEU A 352 28.33 6.89 -27.52
N ASN A 353 28.69 7.19 -28.77
CA ASN A 353 28.84 8.58 -29.23
C ASN A 353 27.49 9.29 -29.24
N LEU A 354 26.43 8.66 -29.76
CA LEU A 354 25.07 9.21 -29.70
C LEU A 354 24.58 9.40 -28.25
N LEU A 355 24.90 8.47 -27.36
CA LEU A 355 24.56 8.59 -25.94
C LEU A 355 25.29 9.76 -25.29
N ASP A 356 26.55 10.01 -25.65
CA ASP A 356 27.32 11.15 -25.15
C ASP A 356 26.65 12.48 -25.50
N GLU A 357 26.18 12.63 -26.73
CA GLU A 357 25.40 13.79 -27.17
C GLU A 357 24.06 13.88 -26.42
N GLN A 358 23.34 12.76 -26.28
CA GLN A 358 22.02 12.76 -25.65
C GLN A 358 22.03 12.96 -24.13
N LEU A 359 23.19 12.75 -23.48
CA LEU A 359 23.42 13.05 -22.08
C LEU A 359 23.82 14.50 -21.85
N GLU A 360 24.04 15.30 -22.90
CA GLU A 360 24.31 16.72 -22.75
C GLU A 360 23.15 17.41 -22.00
N GLY A 361 23.50 18.16 -20.96
CA GLY A 361 22.52 18.82 -20.08
C GLY A 361 21.68 17.88 -19.21
N LYS A 362 21.96 16.57 -19.18
CA LYS A 362 21.21 15.59 -18.37
C LYS A 362 22.02 15.05 -17.20
N LYS A 363 21.36 14.96 -16.04
CA LYS A 363 21.94 14.31 -14.85
C LYS A 363 21.88 12.78 -14.93
N TYR A 364 20.77 12.25 -15.43
CA TYR A 364 20.41 10.84 -15.59
C TYR A 364 19.81 10.62 -16.99
N LEU A 365 19.54 9.36 -17.38
CA LEU A 365 18.96 9.05 -18.70
C LEU A 365 17.63 9.78 -18.94
N CYS A 366 16.79 9.84 -17.91
CA CYS A 366 15.53 10.60 -17.90
C CYS A 366 15.70 12.05 -17.40
N GLY A 367 16.77 12.74 -17.81
CA GLY A 367 17.01 14.14 -17.47
C GLY A 367 17.45 14.30 -16.01
N GLU A 368 16.66 14.97 -15.18
CA GLU A 368 16.95 15.14 -13.74
C GLU A 368 16.49 13.94 -12.89
N ARG A 369 15.68 13.05 -13.45
CA ARG A 369 15.04 11.96 -12.71
C ARG A 369 15.88 10.69 -12.73
N PHE A 370 16.29 10.23 -11.55
CA PHE A 370 16.86 8.90 -11.38
C PHE A 370 15.78 7.83 -11.59
N SER A 371 16.04 6.84 -12.44
CA SER A 371 15.04 5.90 -12.92
C SER A 371 15.54 4.46 -12.99
N ALA A 372 14.63 3.52 -13.24
CA ALA A 372 14.94 2.12 -13.49
C ALA A 372 15.86 1.94 -14.71
N ALA A 373 15.83 2.85 -15.68
CA ALA A 373 16.73 2.82 -16.84
C ALA A 373 18.19 3.02 -16.41
N ASP A 374 18.45 3.92 -15.46
CA ASP A 374 19.80 4.21 -14.97
C ASP A 374 20.37 3.01 -14.23
N VAL A 375 19.54 2.40 -13.37
CA VAL A 375 19.88 1.17 -12.64
C VAL A 375 20.23 0.05 -13.61
N HIS A 376 19.36 -0.24 -14.58
CA HIS A 376 19.54 -1.30 -15.57
C HIS A 376 20.79 -1.10 -16.42
N PHE A 377 20.98 0.09 -16.97
CA PHE A 377 22.12 0.40 -17.81
C PHE A 377 23.43 0.26 -17.04
N TYR A 378 23.51 0.89 -15.86
CA TYR A 378 24.71 0.87 -15.04
C TYR A 378 25.04 -0.54 -14.53
N SER A 379 24.05 -1.28 -14.00
CA SER A 379 24.28 -2.63 -13.45
C SER A 379 24.79 -3.61 -14.50
N LEU A 380 24.29 -3.54 -15.74
CA LEU A 380 24.70 -4.44 -16.80
C LEU A 380 26.05 -4.08 -17.42
N THR A 381 26.50 -2.82 -17.32
CA THR A 381 27.71 -2.36 -17.99
C THR A 381 28.90 -2.16 -17.05
N LYS A 382 28.68 -1.76 -15.78
CA LYS A 382 29.75 -1.38 -14.85
C LYS A 382 30.82 -2.45 -14.67
N GLY A 383 30.44 -3.72 -14.45
CA GLY A 383 31.42 -4.80 -14.29
C GLY A 383 32.30 -5.03 -15.53
N LYS A 384 31.84 -4.60 -16.71
CA LYS A 384 32.60 -4.70 -17.96
C LYS A 384 33.52 -3.50 -18.16
N THR A 385 33.13 -2.31 -17.69
CA THR A 385 33.98 -1.11 -17.80
C THR A 385 35.23 -1.20 -16.94
N THR A 386 35.25 -2.03 -15.89
CA THR A 386 36.39 -2.23 -14.98
C THR A 386 37.40 -3.27 -15.43
N GLY A 387 37.25 -3.90 -16.60
CA GLY A 387 38.21 -4.90 -17.09
C GLY A 387 38.02 -5.29 -18.55
N MET A 388 36.89 -5.93 -18.89
CA MET A 388 36.68 -6.54 -20.22
C MET A 388 36.50 -5.53 -21.35
N ALA A 389 35.85 -4.38 -21.08
CA ALA A 389 35.52 -3.37 -22.08
C ALA A 389 35.76 -1.92 -21.55
N PRO A 390 37.00 -1.56 -21.17
CA PRO A 390 37.31 -0.25 -20.59
C PRO A 390 37.06 0.88 -21.61
N TRP A 391 37.13 0.57 -22.90
CA TRP A 391 36.87 1.48 -24.01
C TRP A 391 35.44 2.05 -24.04
N ILE A 392 34.51 1.50 -23.25
CA ILE A 392 33.17 2.10 -23.05
C ILE A 392 33.32 3.51 -22.47
N LEU A 393 34.24 3.68 -21.52
CA LEU A 393 34.56 4.94 -20.84
C LEU A 393 35.72 5.67 -21.53
N HIS A 394 35.70 5.73 -22.86
CA HIS A 394 36.70 6.48 -23.61
C HIS A 394 36.70 7.96 -23.17
N PRO A 395 37.86 8.58 -22.87
CA PRO A 395 37.93 9.92 -22.28
C PRO A 395 37.38 11.03 -23.19
N GLY A 396 37.30 10.77 -24.50
CA GLY A 396 36.64 11.68 -25.45
C GLY A 396 35.12 11.82 -25.24
N ARG A 397 34.46 10.87 -24.56
CA ARG A 397 33.02 10.90 -24.27
C ARG A 397 32.74 11.47 -22.89
N LYS A 398 32.81 12.79 -22.80
CA LYS A 398 32.81 13.51 -21.51
C LYS A 398 31.50 13.30 -20.73
N ASN A 399 30.36 13.22 -21.41
CA ASN A 399 29.06 13.11 -20.75
C ASN A 399 28.80 11.67 -20.26
N VAL A 400 29.19 10.66 -21.04
CA VAL A 400 29.12 9.25 -20.63
C VAL A 400 30.04 9.02 -19.42
N VAL A 401 31.29 9.49 -19.47
CA VAL A 401 32.24 9.34 -18.34
C VAL A 401 31.67 10.00 -17.09
N ARG A 402 31.21 11.25 -17.18
CA ARG A 402 30.57 11.95 -16.05
C ARG A 402 29.32 11.26 -15.53
N TYR A 403 28.53 10.62 -16.40
CA TYR A 403 27.37 9.84 -15.97
C TYR A 403 27.79 8.64 -15.11
N PHE A 404 28.81 7.88 -15.54
CA PHE A 404 29.32 6.75 -14.76
C PHE A 404 29.95 7.19 -13.43
N GLU A 405 30.71 8.29 -13.41
CA GLU A 405 31.26 8.87 -12.18
C GLU A 405 30.15 9.22 -11.17
N ARG A 406 29.06 9.84 -11.64
CA ARG A 406 27.89 10.13 -10.79
C ARG A 406 27.24 8.85 -10.25
N MET A 407 27.13 7.82 -11.08
CA MET A 407 26.56 6.54 -10.66
C MET A 407 27.44 5.81 -9.66
N ASP A 408 28.78 5.85 -9.83
CA ASP A 408 29.77 5.31 -8.90
C ASP A 408 29.71 6.00 -7.53
N ALA A 409 29.47 7.31 -7.50
CA ALA A 409 29.42 8.10 -6.26
C ALA A 409 28.21 7.78 -5.37
N ARG A 410 27.17 7.12 -5.87
CA ARG A 410 25.96 6.79 -5.11
C ARG A 410 26.25 5.72 -4.05
N GLU A 411 25.81 5.96 -2.82
CA GLU A 411 25.97 4.99 -1.71
C GLU A 411 25.38 3.61 -2.02
N ALA A 412 24.25 3.56 -2.75
CA ALA A 412 23.67 2.29 -3.19
C ALA A 412 24.57 1.52 -4.15
N SER A 413 25.28 2.22 -5.05
CA SER A 413 26.21 1.60 -6.01
C SER A 413 27.44 1.08 -5.28
N LYS A 414 28.01 1.85 -4.35
CA LYS A 414 29.16 1.42 -3.53
C LYS A 414 28.86 0.12 -2.78
N LYS A 415 27.72 0.07 -2.07
CA LYS A 415 27.24 -1.14 -1.37
C LYS A 415 27.02 -2.33 -2.30
N ALA A 416 26.47 -2.10 -3.50
CA ALA A 416 26.26 -3.18 -4.46
C ALA A 416 27.60 -3.74 -4.99
N LEU A 417 28.61 -2.88 -5.16
CA LEU A 417 29.93 -3.28 -5.64
C LEU A 417 30.75 -4.05 -4.60
N GLU A 418 30.50 -3.85 -3.30
CA GLU A 418 31.13 -4.64 -2.22
C GLU A 418 30.88 -6.15 -2.36
N VAL A 419 29.76 -6.55 -2.97
CA VAL A 419 29.40 -7.96 -3.20
C VAL A 419 30.29 -8.63 -4.26
N PHE A 420 30.84 -7.86 -5.20
CA PHE A 420 31.67 -8.37 -6.31
C PHE A 420 33.16 -8.46 -5.94
N GLY A 421 33.48 -8.91 -4.72
CA GLY A 421 34.82 -8.89 -4.12
C GLY A 421 35.98 -9.28 -5.07
N ALA A 422 37.06 -8.50 -4.97
CA ALA A 422 38.34 -8.58 -5.70
C ALA A 422 38.23 -8.60 -7.24
N ARG A 423 38.86 -7.61 -7.88
CA ARG A 423 38.99 -7.48 -9.34
C ARG A 423 39.40 -8.84 -9.93
N VAL A 424 38.58 -9.39 -10.83
CA VAL A 424 39.04 -10.44 -11.73
C VAL A 424 40.08 -9.77 -12.62
N GLU A 425 41.36 -9.95 -12.28
CA GLU A 425 42.46 -9.54 -13.15
C GLU A 425 42.35 -10.37 -14.42
N ALA A 426 42.16 -9.69 -15.56
CA ALA A 426 42.26 -10.34 -16.85
C ALA A 426 43.70 -10.84 -16.99
N GLN A 427 43.86 -12.16 -17.17
CA GLN A 427 45.14 -12.76 -17.55
C GLN A 427 45.52 -12.35 -18.96
#